data_AF-A0A238L0H7-F1
#
_entry.id   AF-A0A238L0H7-F1
#
_cell.length_a   1.000
_cell.length_b   1.000
_cell.length_c   1.000
_cell.angle_alpha   90.00
_cell.angle_beta   90.00
_cell.angle_gamma   90.00
#
_symmetry.space_group_name_H-M   'P 1'
#
loop_
_entity.id
_entity.type
_entity.pdbx_description
1 polymer ?
#
loop_
_entity_poly.entity_id
_entity_poly.type
_entity_poly.pdbx_seq_one_letter_code
_entity_poly.pdbx_strand_id
1 'polypeptide(L)' 'MTQQTDTIRTRADGSIDTAYYMQRGRRLRSEAAHALIRPDADTPRQRRGLGRLFGRTL' A
#
# COMPACT_ATOMS: atom_id res chain seq x y z
N MET A 1 -5.67 -5.39 -24.01
CA MET A 1 -4.76 -4.29 -23.62
C MET A 1 -5.59 -3.03 -23.48
N THR A 2 -5.93 -2.63 -22.26
CA THR A 2 -6.62 -1.35 -22.00
C THR A 2 -5.59 -0.23 -22.14
N GLN A 3 -5.65 0.51 -23.25
CA GLN A 3 -4.83 1.72 -23.40
C GLN A 3 -5.39 2.78 -22.44
N GLN A 4 -4.65 3.02 -21.37
CA GLN A 4 -4.99 4.05 -20.40
C GLN A 4 -4.60 5.39 -21.02
N THR A 5 -5.58 6.11 -21.57
CA THR A 5 -5.45 7.45 -22.17
C THR A 5 -5.30 8.53 -21.10
N ASP A 6 -4.37 8.35 -20.16
CA ASP A 6 -4.03 9.40 -19.21
C ASP A 6 -3.24 10.47 -19.97
N THR A 7 -3.79 11.69 -20.05
CA THR A 7 -3.12 12.84 -20.66
C THR A 7 -1.75 13.05 -20.01
N ILE A 8 -0.69 13.03 -20.81
CA ILE A 8 0.68 13.26 -20.33
C ILE A 8 0.79 14.72 -19.92
N ARG A 9 1.25 14.96 -18.68
CA ARG A 9 1.50 16.31 -18.18
C ARG A 9 2.79 16.87 -18.78
N THR A 10 2.65 17.99 -19.43
CA THR A 10 3.75 18.73 -20.08
C THR A 10 3.94 20.10 -19.42
N ARG A 11 5.10 20.70 -19.69
CA ARG A 11 5.43 22.08 -19.32
C ARG A 11 4.93 23.06 -20.39
N ALA A 12 5.08 24.35 -20.14
CA ALA A 12 4.68 25.40 -21.08
C ALA A 12 5.42 25.32 -22.44
N ASP A 13 6.62 24.75 -22.46
CA ASP A 13 7.40 24.49 -23.69
C ASP A 13 7.02 23.18 -24.40
N GLY A 14 6.01 22.46 -23.89
CA GLY A 14 5.55 21.17 -24.42
C GLY A 14 6.40 19.97 -24.01
N SER A 15 7.53 20.17 -23.32
CA SER A 15 8.34 19.05 -22.79
C SER A 15 7.62 18.33 -21.65
N ILE A 16 7.95 17.06 -21.40
CA ILE A 16 7.34 16.29 -20.31
C ILE A 16 7.72 16.91 -18.95
N ASP A 17 6.72 17.11 -18.08
CA ASP A 17 6.94 17.62 -16.73
C ASP A 17 7.51 16.54 -15.81
N THR A 18 8.80 16.26 -15.97
CA THR A 18 9.51 15.26 -15.17
C THR A 18 9.51 15.60 -13.68
N ALA A 19 9.45 16.87 -13.30
CA ALA A 19 9.46 17.30 -11.90
C ALA A 19 8.19 16.82 -11.20
N TYR A 20 7.02 17.02 -11.84
CA TYR A 20 5.75 16.48 -11.36
C TYR A 20 5.79 14.96 -11.17
N TYR A 21 6.25 14.21 -12.17
CA TYR A 21 6.27 12.74 -12.09
C TYR A 21 7.25 12.23 -11.04
N MET A 22 8.41 12.88 -10.88
CA MET A 22 9.37 12.52 -9.84
C MET A 22 8.82 12.80 -8.43
N GLN A 23 8.11 13.92 -8.25
CA GLN A 23 7.43 14.21 -6.98
C GLN A 23 6.35 13.17 -6.68
N ARG A 24 5.48 12.86 -7.66
CA ARG A 24 4.46 11.82 -7.52
C ARG A 24 5.08 10.46 -7.17
N GLY A 25 6.14 10.06 -7.86
CA GLY A 25 6.85 8.80 -7.60
C GLY A 25 7.51 8.75 -6.21
N ARG A 26 8.04 9.87 -5.70
CA ARG A 26 8.55 9.94 -4.32
C ARG A 26 7.43 9.71 -3.31
N ARG A 27 6.27 10.36 -3.51
CA ARG A 27 5.10 10.19 -2.65
C ARG A 27 4.61 8.74 -2.63
N LEU A 28 4.38 8.14 -3.80
CA LEU A 28 3.87 6.77 -3.90
C LEU A 28 4.81 5.75 -3.25
N ARG A 29 6.14 5.92 -3.40
CA ARG A 29 7.12 5.07 -2.71
C ARG A 29 7.08 5.23 -1.20
N SER A 30 6.87 6.45 -0.70
CA SER A 30 6.70 6.69 0.74
C SER A 30 5.42 6.02 1.26
N GLU A 31 4.31 6.14 0.54
CA GLU A 31 3.04 5.50 0.88
C GLU A 31 3.18 3.97 0.90
N ALA A 32 3.85 3.39 -0.10
CA ALA A 32 4.15 1.97 -0.14
C ALA A 32 5.03 1.52 1.04
N ALA A 33 6.08 2.28 1.37
CA ALA A 33 6.93 1.98 2.52
C ALA A 33 6.15 2.01 3.84
N HIS A 34 5.25 2.99 4.01
CA HIS A 34 4.37 3.04 5.18
C HIS A 34 3.36 1.89 5.22
N ALA A 35 2.84 1.47 4.06
CA ALA A 35 1.94 0.33 3.97
C ALA A 35 2.64 -0.97 4.41
N LEU A 36 3.91 -1.17 4.05
CA LEU A 36 4.69 -2.35 4.50
C LEU A 36 4.89 -2.40 6.02
N ILE A 37 5.01 -1.24 6.68
CA ILE A 37 5.24 -1.16 8.12
C ILE A 37 3.94 -1.29 8.90
N ARG A 38 2.80 -0.86 8.32
CA ARG A 38 1.51 -1.01 8.97
C ARG A 38 1.13 -2.50 8.94
N PRO A 39 1.02 -3.18 10.10
CA PRO A 39 0.45 -4.51 10.10
C PRO A 39 -0.97 -4.41 9.55
N ASP A 40 -1.27 -5.22 8.53
CA ASP A 40 -2.62 -5.28 7.95
C ASP A 40 -3.63 -5.41 9.08
N ALA A 41 -4.48 -4.40 9.24
CA ALA A 41 -5.53 -4.39 10.25
C ALA A 41 -6.56 -5.52 10.02
N ASP A 42 -6.52 -6.15 8.85
CA ASP A 42 -7.48 -7.16 8.38
C ASP A 42 -6.98 -8.60 8.43
N THR A 43 -5.78 -8.89 8.97
CA THR A 43 -5.50 -10.30 9.30
C THR A 43 -6.22 -10.63 10.60
N PRO A 44 -7.30 -11.45 10.62
CA PRO A 44 -7.88 -11.90 11.87
C PRO A 44 -6.79 -12.69 12.59
N ARG A 45 -6.18 -12.08 13.62
CA ARG A 45 -5.32 -12.80 14.56
C ARG A 45 -6.17 -13.91 15.13
N GLN A 46 -6.01 -15.12 14.62
CA GLN A 46 -6.59 -16.31 15.21
C GLN A 46 -6.01 -16.37 16.62
N ARG A 47 -6.79 -15.89 17.61
CA ARG A 47 -6.44 -15.94 19.02
C ARG A 47 -6.27 -17.42 19.31
N ARG A 48 -5.03 -17.93 19.24
CA ARG A 48 -4.67 -19.26 19.71
C ARG A 48 -4.93 -19.25 21.20
N GLY A 49 -6.17 -19.58 21.55
CA GLY A 49 -6.64 -19.61 22.91
C GLY A 49 -5.81 -20.63 23.68
N LEU A 50 -5.30 -20.18 24.82
CA LEU A 50 -4.88 -21.04 25.94
C LEU A 50 -6.03 -21.92 26.50
N GLY A 51 -7.19 -21.99 25.84
CA GLY A 51 -8.34 -22.78 26.24
C GLY A 51 -8.16 -24.30 26.10
N ARG A 52 -7.02 -24.79 25.60
CA ARG A 52 -6.73 -26.24 25.52
C ARG A 52 -5.99 -26.81 26.74
N LEU A 53 -5.65 -25.98 27.73
CA LEU A 53 -4.94 -26.43 28.95
C LEU A 53 -5.83 -26.58 30.20
N PHE A 54 -7.10 -26.13 30.20
CA PHE A 54 -7.97 -26.16 31.39
C PHE A 54 -9.39 -26.68 31.11
N GLY A 55 -9.51 -27.97 30.78
CA GLY A 55 -10.78 -28.71 30.82
C GLY A 55 -10.47 -30.21 30.80
N ARG A 56 -9.99 -30.83 31.88
CA ARG A 56 -10.61 -31.09 33.21
C ARG A 56 -11.84 -32.02 33.10
N THR A 57 -11.55 -33.31 33.23
CA THR A 57 -12.28 -34.35 33.98
C THR A 57 -13.78 -34.14 34.23
N LEU A 58 -14.60 -35.04 33.67
CA LEU A 58 -15.38 -36.04 34.40
C LEU A 58 -15.88 -37.11 33.41
#